data_AF-I7KYT5-F1
#
_entry.id   AF-I7KYT5-F1
#
_cell.length_a   1.000
_cell.length_b   1.000
_cell.length_c   1.000
_cell.angle_alpha   90.00
_cell.angle_beta   90.00
_cell.angle_gamma   90.00
#
_symmetry.space_group_name_H-M   'P 1'
#
loop_
_entity.id
_entity.type
_entity.pdbx_description
1 polymer ?
#
loop_
_entity_poly.entity_id
_entity_poly.type
_entity_poly.pdbx_seq_one_letter_code
_entity_poly.pdbx_strand_id
1 'polypeptide(L)'
;MNDVLIGAFFLALLKIRDDPSDWGAPRSLLTSADLRRRHLRHPEECPPMNLSIAYEVTLSAEEGADLEEIIDQVTAITTRRKAGSLGLAAILFYEGIMAGGMLAVRAFFDDMMGRYLSSGLKNPVFANLGIFDPGDYLPVPGRDGTLLDLVEIQYLPCVCWPYGFLMTASTFRGRLTVMTAYEEGPYSTATVERFLGYVDRYLP
;
A
#
# COMPACT_ATOMS: atom_id res chain seq x y z
N MET A 1 -4.06 -10.67 -8.96
CA MET A 1 -2.77 -10.18 -8.41
C MET A 1 -2.97 -9.21 -7.25
N ASN A 2 -3.59 -8.04 -7.42
CA ASN A 2 -3.75 -7.08 -6.30
C ASN A 2 -4.46 -7.69 -5.07
N ASP A 3 -5.58 -8.39 -5.29
CA ASP A 3 -6.35 -9.00 -4.21
C ASP A 3 -5.58 -10.13 -3.52
N VAL A 4 -4.81 -10.91 -4.30
CA VAL A 4 -3.86 -11.92 -3.78
C VAL A 4 -2.81 -11.28 -2.86
N LEU A 5 -2.22 -10.17 -3.28
CA LEU A 5 -1.22 -9.44 -2.47
C LEU A 5 -1.83 -8.86 -1.19
N ILE A 6 -3.05 -8.34 -1.26
CA ILE A 6 -3.78 -7.87 -0.06
C ILE A 6 -4.01 -9.04 0.91
N GLY A 7 -4.45 -10.20 0.41
CA GLY A 7 -4.66 -11.39 1.22
C GLY A 7 -3.37 -11.90 1.87
N ALA A 8 -2.31 -12.07 1.09
CA ALA A 8 -1.00 -12.50 1.58
C ALA A 8 -0.43 -11.52 2.63
N PHE A 9 -0.55 -10.22 2.38
CA PHE A 9 -0.17 -9.17 3.35
C PHE A 9 -0.95 -9.29 4.66
N PHE A 10 -2.27 -9.48 4.59
CA PHE A 10 -3.14 -9.64 5.75
C PHE A 10 -2.79 -10.88 6.58
N LEU A 11 -2.66 -12.05 5.94
CA LEU A 11 -2.32 -13.29 6.63
C LEU A 11 -0.92 -13.22 7.26
N ALA A 12 0.05 -12.62 6.58
CA ALA A 12 1.38 -12.39 7.12
C ALA A 12 1.36 -11.47 8.36
N LEU A 13 0.48 -10.47 8.40
CA LEU A 13 0.28 -9.61 9.57
C LEU A 13 -0.29 -10.36 10.76
N LEU A 14 -1.30 -11.20 10.53
CA LEU A 14 -1.84 -12.08 11.59
C LEU A 14 -0.75 -13.01 12.13
N LYS A 15 0.02 -13.62 11.23
CA LYS A 15 1.06 -14.58 11.59
C LYS A 15 2.24 -13.95 12.33
N ILE A 16 2.65 -12.73 11.96
CA ILE A 16 3.76 -12.05 12.63
C ILE A 16 3.34 -11.46 13.99
N ARG A 17 2.07 -11.04 14.12
CA ARG A 17 1.53 -10.53 15.39
C ARG A 17 1.29 -11.66 16.39
N ASP A 18 0.87 -12.83 15.91
CA ASP A 18 0.71 -14.06 16.69
C ASP A 18 -0.13 -13.85 17.96
N ASP A 19 -1.19 -13.04 17.83
CA ASP A 19 -2.08 -12.68 18.95
C ASP A 19 -3.43 -13.42 18.79
N PRO A 20 -3.79 -14.30 19.74
CA PRO A 20 -5.05 -15.04 19.73
C PRO A 20 -6.31 -14.18 19.57
N SER A 21 -6.27 -12.93 20.00
CA SER A 21 -7.42 -12.01 19.89
C SER A 21 -7.71 -11.57 18.46
N ASP A 22 -6.83 -11.85 17.49
CA ASP A 22 -7.04 -11.55 16.08
C ASP A 22 -7.82 -12.61 15.32
N TRP A 23 -7.79 -13.86 15.77
CA TRP A 23 -8.38 -14.96 15.04
C TRP A 23 -9.90 -14.81 15.02
N GLY A 24 -10.47 -14.84 13.81
CA GLY A 24 -11.89 -14.59 13.56
C GLY A 24 -12.34 -13.14 13.80
N ALA A 25 -11.47 -12.27 14.30
CA ALA A 25 -11.83 -10.88 14.62
C ALA A 25 -11.66 -9.96 13.39
N PRO A 26 -12.50 -8.93 13.23
CA PRO A 26 -12.34 -7.96 12.16
C PRO A 26 -11.06 -7.15 12.36
N ARG A 27 -10.21 -7.16 11.34
CA ARG A 27 -8.94 -6.44 11.32
C ARG A 27 -8.79 -5.67 10.01
N SER A 28 -8.35 -4.43 10.16
CA SER A 28 -8.30 -3.47 9.06
C SER A 28 -6.87 -3.19 8.63
N LEU A 29 -6.67 -3.13 7.32
CA LEU A 29 -5.47 -2.63 6.66
C LEU A 29 -5.84 -1.53 5.68
N LEU A 30 -4.86 -0.69 5.33
CA LEU A 30 -5.02 0.31 4.28
C LEU A 30 -4.41 -0.21 2.98
N THR A 31 -5.13 -0.02 1.88
CA THR A 31 -4.60 -0.16 0.53
C THR A 31 -4.87 1.09 -0.29
N SER A 32 -4.20 1.23 -1.43
CA SER A 32 -4.40 2.37 -2.33
C SER A 32 -5.17 2.03 -3.61
N ALA A 33 -5.66 3.08 -4.28
CA ALA A 33 -6.17 3.02 -5.65
C ALA A 33 -5.80 4.29 -6.41
N ASP A 34 -5.51 4.13 -7.70
CA ASP A 34 -5.35 5.23 -8.64
C ASP A 34 -6.72 5.78 -9.05
N LEU A 35 -6.90 7.09 -8.92
CA LEU A 35 -8.15 7.77 -9.22
C LEU A 35 -8.22 8.29 -10.66
N ARG A 36 -7.09 8.30 -11.39
CA ARG A 36 -7.02 8.87 -12.75
C ARG A 36 -8.05 8.27 -13.69
N ARG A 37 -8.05 6.94 -13.83
CA ARG A 37 -8.95 6.23 -14.75
C ARG A 37 -10.43 6.46 -14.44
N ARG A 38 -10.76 6.84 -13.21
CA ARG A 38 -12.15 7.03 -12.77
C ARG A 38 -12.63 8.47 -12.90
N HIS A 39 -11.73 9.43 -12.71
CA HIS A 39 -12.06 10.85 -12.60
C HIS A 39 -11.56 11.72 -13.76
N LEU A 40 -10.62 11.23 -14.58
CA LEU A 40 -10.09 11.96 -15.73
C LEU A 40 -10.62 11.35 -17.03
N ARG A 41 -10.93 12.21 -18.00
CA ARG A 41 -11.29 11.77 -19.36
C ARG A 41 -10.06 11.26 -20.13
N HIS A 42 -8.92 11.88 -19.88
CA HIS A 42 -7.61 11.58 -20.47
C HIS A 42 -6.60 11.31 -19.35
N PRO A 43 -6.64 10.13 -18.69
CA PRO A 43 -5.70 9.75 -17.63
C PRO A 43 -4.22 9.91 -18.01
N GLU A 44 -3.89 9.69 -19.29
CA GLU A 44 -2.57 9.79 -19.92
C GLU A 44 -2.03 11.23 -19.97
N GLU A 45 -2.92 12.23 -19.96
CA GLU A 45 -2.54 13.65 -19.95
C GLU A 45 -2.33 14.19 -18.52
N CYS A 46 -2.55 13.34 -17.49
CA CYS A 46 -2.39 13.75 -16.10
C CYS A 46 -0.91 14.05 -15.80
N PRO A 47 -0.58 15.23 -15.24
CA PRO A 47 0.80 15.52 -14.85
C PRO A 47 1.31 14.53 -13.79
N PRO A 48 2.64 14.41 -13.61
CA PRO A 48 3.25 13.51 -12.63
C PRO A 48 3.04 14.04 -11.20
N MET A 49 1.82 13.91 -10.69
CA MET A 49 1.39 14.31 -9.36
C MET A 49 0.66 13.17 -8.65
N ASN A 50 0.52 13.22 -7.33
CA ASN A 50 -0.26 12.20 -6.64
C ASN A 50 -1.76 12.40 -6.96
N LEU A 51 -2.39 11.37 -7.54
CA LEU A 51 -3.84 11.28 -7.71
C LEU A 51 -4.31 9.87 -7.31
N SER A 52 -4.01 9.53 -6.06
CA SER A 52 -4.40 8.26 -5.44
C SER A 52 -5.14 8.51 -4.14
N ILE A 53 -5.85 7.48 -3.68
CA ILE A 53 -6.50 7.45 -2.37
C ILE A 53 -6.06 6.21 -1.62
N ALA A 54 -5.94 6.33 -0.30
CA ALA A 54 -5.87 5.19 0.61
C ALA A 54 -7.28 4.89 1.16
N TYR A 55 -7.66 3.63 1.19
CA TYR A 55 -8.93 3.18 1.74
C TYR A 55 -8.76 1.92 2.58
N GLU A 56 -9.69 1.72 3.51
CA GLU A 56 -9.68 0.60 4.43
C GLU A 56 -10.32 -0.66 3.83
N VAL A 57 -9.64 -1.78 4.05
CA VAL A 57 -10.10 -3.15 3.81
C VAL A 57 -10.11 -3.87 5.16
N THR A 58 -11.28 -4.33 5.59
CA THR A 58 -11.47 -5.07 6.85
C THR A 58 -11.72 -6.53 6.53
N LEU A 59 -10.90 -7.42 7.07
CA LEU A 59 -10.96 -8.86 6.83
C LEU A 59 -11.06 -9.61 8.16
N SER A 60 -11.44 -10.88 8.09
CA SER A 60 -11.40 -11.79 9.24
C SER A 60 -10.91 -13.15 8.75
N ALA A 61 -10.03 -13.76 9.53
CA ALA A 61 -9.48 -15.07 9.22
C ALA A 61 -9.26 -15.84 10.52
N GLU A 62 -9.57 -17.14 10.49
CA GLU A 62 -9.35 -18.04 11.61
C GLU A 62 -7.85 -18.37 11.77
N GLU A 63 -7.51 -19.01 12.89
CA GLU A 63 -6.15 -19.51 13.10
C GLU A 63 -5.77 -20.51 12.00
N GLY A 64 -4.63 -20.27 11.34
CA GLY A 64 -4.11 -21.17 10.31
C GLY A 64 -4.79 -21.04 8.94
N ALA A 65 -5.67 -20.06 8.74
CA ALA A 65 -6.30 -19.81 7.46
C ALA A 65 -5.28 -19.51 6.34
N ASP A 66 -5.54 -20.05 5.15
CA ASP A 66 -4.76 -19.80 3.95
C ASP A 66 -5.42 -18.78 3.01
N LEU A 67 -4.70 -18.40 1.95
CA LEU A 67 -5.16 -17.39 1.00
C LEU A 67 -6.51 -17.75 0.35
N GLU A 68 -6.70 -19.03 0.04
CA GLU A 68 -7.93 -19.56 -0.59
C GLU A 68 -9.18 -19.28 0.25
N GLU A 69 -9.06 -19.25 1.58
CA GLU A 69 -10.18 -19.05 2.50
C GLU A 69 -10.62 -17.59 2.60
N ILE A 70 -9.72 -16.65 2.32
CA ILE A 70 -10.00 -15.21 2.49
C ILE A 70 -10.14 -14.45 1.17
N ILE A 71 -9.69 -15.02 0.04
CA ILE A 71 -9.60 -14.30 -1.23
C ILE A 71 -10.96 -13.75 -1.70
N ASP A 72 -12.04 -14.50 -1.48
CA ASP A 72 -13.39 -14.07 -1.82
C ASP A 72 -13.83 -12.85 -1.00
N GLN A 73 -13.44 -12.77 0.28
CA GLN A 73 -13.69 -11.58 1.11
C GLN A 73 -12.96 -10.37 0.54
N VAL A 74 -11.68 -10.54 0.20
CA VAL A 74 -10.85 -9.46 -0.37
C VAL A 74 -11.47 -8.96 -1.67
N THR A 75 -11.78 -9.87 -2.60
CA THR A 75 -12.35 -9.51 -3.90
C THR A 75 -13.73 -8.87 -3.77
N ALA A 76 -14.60 -9.35 -2.88
CA ALA A 76 -15.89 -8.73 -2.64
C ALA A 76 -15.74 -7.28 -2.15
N ILE A 77 -14.83 -7.04 -1.20
CA ILE A 77 -14.58 -5.69 -0.64
C ILE A 77 -13.97 -4.78 -1.69
N THR A 78 -12.91 -5.20 -2.38
CA THR A 78 -12.23 -4.35 -3.38
C THR A 78 -13.14 -4.06 -4.55
N THR A 79 -13.97 -5.02 -4.99
CA THR A 79 -14.97 -4.82 -6.04
C THR A 79 -16.02 -3.80 -5.61
N ARG A 80 -16.59 -3.95 -4.41
CA ARG A 80 -17.56 -3.00 -3.87
C ARG A 80 -16.96 -1.60 -3.74
N ARG A 81 -15.72 -1.50 -3.25
CA ARG A 81 -15.00 -0.23 -3.10
C ARG A 81 -14.72 0.43 -4.46
N LYS A 82 -14.41 -0.33 -5.50
CA LYS A 82 -14.19 0.18 -6.87
C LYS A 82 -15.50 0.56 -7.57
N ALA A 83 -16.60 -0.13 -7.26
CA ALA A 83 -17.93 0.14 -7.81
C ALA A 83 -18.57 1.38 -7.17
N GLY A 84 -18.45 1.52 -5.84
CA GLY A 84 -18.72 2.78 -5.16
C GLY A 84 -17.69 3.81 -5.60
N SER A 85 -18.08 5.06 -5.82
CA SER A 85 -17.07 6.11 -6.04
C SER A 85 -16.15 6.14 -4.82
N LEU A 86 -14.86 5.84 -4.99
CA LEU A 86 -13.85 5.93 -3.92
C LEU A 86 -13.76 7.33 -3.31
N GLY A 87 -14.34 8.33 -3.99
CA GLY A 87 -14.51 9.68 -3.50
C GLY A 87 -13.19 10.45 -3.42
N LEU A 88 -13.30 11.74 -3.09
CA LEU A 88 -12.16 12.65 -2.94
C LEU A 88 -11.97 13.11 -1.49
N ALA A 89 -12.71 12.52 -0.54
CA ALA A 89 -12.76 13.00 0.84
C ALA A 89 -11.39 13.04 1.52
N ALA A 90 -10.56 12.00 1.32
CA ALA A 90 -9.21 11.97 1.89
C ALA A 90 -8.30 13.07 1.30
N ILE A 91 -8.41 13.34 -0.01
CA ILE A 91 -7.66 14.40 -0.67
C ILE A 91 -8.08 15.76 -0.11
N LEU A 92 -9.40 16.03 -0.07
CA LEU A 92 -9.95 17.28 0.46
C LEU A 92 -9.60 17.48 1.95
N PHE A 93 -9.55 16.40 2.72
CA PHE A 93 -9.13 16.43 4.13
C PHE A 93 -7.68 16.92 4.26
N TYR A 94 -6.75 16.34 3.51
CA TYR A 94 -5.34 16.75 3.56
C TYR A 94 -5.12 18.14 2.96
N GLU A 95 -5.84 18.51 1.89
CA GLU A 95 -5.82 19.88 1.36
C GLU A 95 -6.26 20.89 2.42
N GLY A 96 -7.30 20.57 3.22
CA GLY A 96 -7.74 21.41 4.33
C GLY A 96 -6.66 21.60 5.40
N ILE A 97 -5.93 20.55 5.75
CA ILE A 97 -4.79 20.64 6.70
C ILE A 97 -3.68 21.51 6.10
N MET A 98 -3.32 21.27 4.84
CA MET A 98 -2.26 22.00 4.14
C MET A 98 -2.59 23.48 3.98
N ALA A 99 -3.85 23.85 3.77
CA ALA A 99 -4.32 25.23 3.71
C ALA A 99 -4.11 25.99 5.03
N GLY A 100 -4.04 25.28 6.17
CA GLY A 100 -3.70 25.83 7.49
C GLY A 100 -2.21 26.12 7.70
N GLY A 101 -1.35 25.78 6.72
CA GLY A 101 0.09 25.98 6.79
C GLY A 101 0.83 25.00 7.71
N MET A 102 2.13 25.21 7.87
CA MET A 102 3.01 24.24 8.53
C MET A 102 2.69 23.99 10.02
N LEU A 103 2.06 24.96 10.71
CA LEU A 103 1.62 24.77 12.09
C LEU A 103 0.47 23.76 12.20
N ALA A 104 -0.51 23.85 11.31
CA ALA A 104 -1.63 22.90 11.26
C ALA A 104 -1.15 21.49 10.90
N VAL A 105 -0.21 21.39 9.94
CA VAL A 105 0.43 20.13 9.57
C VAL A 105 1.14 19.50 10.78
N ARG A 106 1.97 20.26 11.49
CA ARG A 106 2.68 19.74 12.69
C ARG A 106 1.71 19.27 13.77
N ALA A 107 0.71 20.09 14.11
CA ALA A 107 -0.28 19.73 15.12
C ALA A 107 -1.04 18.45 14.77
N PHE A 108 -1.36 18.23 13.49
CA PHE A 108 -1.99 17.01 13.02
C PHE A 108 -1.10 15.78 13.19
N PHE A 109 0.20 15.87 12.83
CA PHE A 109 1.14 14.77 13.03
C PHE A 109 1.41 14.49 14.50
N ASP A 110 1.51 15.53 15.35
CA ASP A 110 1.71 15.39 16.79
C ASP A 110 0.53 14.67 17.46
N ASP A 111 -0.70 15.04 17.13
CA ASP A 111 -1.91 14.35 17.60
C ASP A 111 -1.92 12.87 17.17
N MET A 112 -1.64 12.61 15.91
CA MET A 112 -1.63 11.26 15.37
C MET A 112 -0.57 10.38 16.06
N MET A 113 0.64 10.91 16.27
CA MET A 113 1.68 10.21 17.04
C MET A 113 1.22 9.91 18.47
N GLY A 114 0.61 10.90 19.15
CA GLY A 114 0.07 10.72 20.50
C GLY A 114 -0.99 9.61 20.58
N ARG A 115 -1.87 9.50 19.57
CA ARG A 115 -2.88 8.44 19.48
C ARG A 115 -2.27 7.05 19.25
N TYR A 116 -1.27 6.94 18.38
CA TYR A 116 -0.60 5.66 18.14
C TYR A 116 0.23 5.21 19.34
N LEU A 117 0.91 6.13 20.01
CA LEU A 117 1.64 5.85 21.25
C LEU A 117 0.74 5.34 22.38
N SER A 118 -0.43 5.97 22.55
CA SER A 118 -1.35 5.61 23.64
C SER A 118 -2.15 4.34 23.38
N SER A 119 -2.55 4.08 22.14
CA SER A 119 -3.34 2.89 21.78
C SER A 119 -2.49 1.68 21.42
N GLY A 120 -1.28 1.88 20.90
CA GLY A 120 -0.49 0.83 20.27
C GLY A 120 -1.10 0.31 18.95
N LEU A 121 -2.16 0.95 18.44
CA LEU A 121 -2.90 0.49 17.27
C LEU A 121 -2.64 1.39 16.08
N LYS A 122 -2.33 0.76 14.95
CA LYS A 122 -2.18 1.42 13.65
C LYS A 122 -2.61 0.47 12.55
N ASN A 123 -3.25 1.02 11.52
CA ASN A 123 -3.57 0.26 10.32
C ASN A 123 -2.30 0.16 9.44
N PRO A 124 -1.78 -1.05 9.20
CA PRO A 124 -0.65 -1.25 8.30
C PRO A 124 -1.06 -0.96 6.86
N VAL A 125 -0.10 -0.50 6.06
CA VAL A 125 -0.35 -0.01 4.69
C VAL A 125 0.33 -0.91 3.66
N PHE A 126 -0.44 -1.32 2.66
CA PHE A 126 0.04 -1.94 1.44
C PHE A 126 -0.32 -1.07 0.22
N ALA A 127 0.57 -0.96 -0.76
CA ALA A 127 0.26 -0.26 -2.00
C ALA A 127 0.79 -1.01 -3.22
N ASN A 128 -0.11 -1.41 -4.11
CA ASN A 128 0.27 -1.91 -5.42
C ASN A 128 0.40 -0.74 -6.41
N LEU A 129 1.63 -0.48 -6.85
CA LEU A 129 1.97 0.59 -7.79
C LEU A 129 1.61 0.23 -9.24
N GLY A 130 1.20 -1.02 -9.49
CA GLY A 130 0.73 -1.48 -10.78
C GLY A 130 1.84 -2.07 -11.66
N ILE A 131 1.56 -2.05 -12.96
CA ILE A 131 2.45 -2.59 -13.99
C ILE A 131 3.13 -1.42 -14.67
N PHE A 132 4.46 -1.44 -14.67
CA PHE A 132 5.30 -0.57 -15.45
C PHE A 132 5.54 -1.24 -16.81
N ASP A 133 4.82 -0.80 -17.84
CA ASP A 133 4.98 -1.33 -19.20
C ASP A 133 6.10 -0.56 -19.92
N PRO A 134 7.22 -1.21 -20.32
CA PRO A 134 8.23 -0.58 -21.15
C PRO A 134 7.68 0.08 -22.42
N GLY A 135 6.61 -0.49 -23.01
CA GLY A 135 5.99 0.03 -24.22
C GLY A 135 5.42 1.45 -24.06
N ASP A 136 5.18 1.90 -22.83
CA ASP A 136 4.63 3.22 -22.54
C ASP A 136 5.69 4.33 -22.66
N TYR A 137 6.99 4.02 -22.48
CA TYR A 137 8.04 5.06 -22.37
C TYR A 137 9.46 4.64 -22.77
N LEU A 138 9.69 3.42 -23.26
CA LEU A 138 11.01 2.90 -23.66
C LEU A 138 11.03 2.38 -25.10
N PRO A 139 12.20 2.40 -25.77
CA PRO A 139 13.45 3.02 -25.30
C PRO A 139 13.42 4.55 -25.41
N VAL A 140 14.30 5.25 -24.68
CA VAL A 140 14.49 6.71 -24.80
C VAL A 140 15.83 7.03 -25.47
N PRO A 141 15.93 8.12 -26.25
CA PRO A 141 17.19 8.50 -26.89
C PRO A 141 18.22 8.99 -25.86
N GLY A 142 19.40 8.39 -25.89
CA GLY A 142 20.59 8.84 -25.17
C GLY A 142 21.25 10.05 -25.83
N ARG A 143 22.23 10.65 -25.14
CA ARG A 143 22.92 11.87 -25.59
C ARG A 143 23.67 11.69 -26.92
N ASP A 144 24.10 10.49 -27.23
CA ASP A 144 24.85 10.11 -28.43
C ASP A 144 23.99 9.40 -29.49
N GLY A 145 22.67 9.38 -29.31
CA GLY A 145 21.74 8.66 -30.18
C GLY A 145 21.64 7.16 -29.89
N THR A 146 22.35 6.63 -28.89
CA THR A 146 22.11 5.26 -28.41
C THR A 146 20.75 5.18 -27.75
N LEU A 147 20.01 4.08 -27.99
CA LEU A 147 18.73 3.86 -27.35
C LEU A 147 18.98 3.35 -25.92
N LEU A 148 18.49 4.09 -24.93
CA LEU A 148 18.54 3.73 -23.52
C LEU A 148 17.28 2.96 -23.15
N ASP A 149 17.47 1.87 -22.41
CA ASP A 149 16.43 0.99 -21.92
C ASP A 149 16.60 0.77 -20.41
N LEU A 150 15.51 0.37 -19.74
CA LEU A 150 15.56 0.04 -18.32
C LEU A 150 15.72 -1.47 -18.14
N VAL A 151 16.71 -1.85 -17.33
CA VAL A 151 16.96 -3.24 -16.94
C VAL A 151 16.08 -3.62 -15.75
N GLU A 152 15.93 -2.70 -14.81
CA GLU A 152 15.17 -2.89 -13.57
C GLU A 152 14.53 -1.58 -13.10
N ILE A 153 13.51 -1.71 -12.26
CA ILE A 153 12.86 -0.60 -11.55
C ILE A 153 12.91 -0.91 -10.06
N GLN A 154 13.50 -0.02 -9.29
CA GLN A 154 13.52 -0.08 -7.84
C GLN A 154 12.80 1.13 -7.28
N TYR A 155 11.97 0.91 -6.25
CA TYR A 155 11.18 1.95 -5.62
C TYR A 155 11.45 1.95 -4.13
N LEU A 156 11.77 3.11 -3.56
CA LEU A 156 11.91 3.25 -2.10
C LEU A 156 10.54 3.61 -1.52
N PRO A 157 9.89 2.73 -0.74
CA PRO A 157 8.60 3.04 -0.14
C PRO A 157 8.69 4.28 0.77
N CYS A 158 7.75 5.20 0.62
CA CYS A 158 7.71 6.40 1.44
C CYS A 158 7.09 6.09 2.81
N VAL A 159 7.91 6.08 3.86
CA VAL A 159 7.48 6.01 5.26
C VAL A 159 7.23 7.42 5.80
N CYS A 160 6.07 7.98 5.49
CA CYS A 160 5.68 9.34 5.88
C CYS A 160 4.71 9.42 7.07
N TRP A 161 4.26 8.28 7.60
CA TRP A 161 3.31 8.21 8.71
C TRP A 161 3.91 7.41 9.88
N PRO A 162 4.19 7.99 11.06
CA PRO A 162 4.71 7.26 12.22
C PRO A 162 3.69 6.26 12.78
N TYR A 163 4.08 5.14 13.38
CA TYR A 163 5.39 4.51 13.17
C TYR A 163 5.50 3.99 11.74
N GLY A 164 6.56 4.37 11.03
CA GLY A 164 6.67 4.13 9.60
C GLY A 164 6.69 2.64 9.26
N PHE A 165 5.70 2.16 8.50
CA PHE A 165 5.75 0.88 7.82
C PHE A 165 4.90 0.93 6.55
N LEU A 166 5.48 0.55 5.41
CA LEU A 166 4.79 0.45 4.14
C LEU A 166 5.36 -0.72 3.36
N MET A 167 4.48 -1.58 2.83
CA MET A 167 4.84 -2.56 1.80
C MET A 167 4.30 -2.08 0.45
N THR A 168 5.15 -2.06 -0.58
CA THR A 168 4.73 -1.79 -1.95
C THR A 168 4.97 -3.00 -2.83
N ALA A 169 4.19 -3.09 -3.91
CA ALA A 169 4.40 -4.03 -4.99
C ALA A 169 4.40 -3.32 -6.33
N SER A 170 5.22 -3.77 -7.27
CA SER A 170 5.19 -3.32 -8.66
C SER A 170 5.56 -4.46 -9.60
N THR A 171 5.10 -4.39 -10.85
CA THR A 171 5.46 -5.38 -11.88
C THR A 171 6.20 -4.69 -13.02
N PHE A 172 7.35 -5.22 -13.42
CA PHE A 172 8.11 -4.76 -14.59
C PHE A 172 8.62 -5.97 -15.36
N ARG A 173 8.37 -6.05 -16.67
CA ARG A 173 8.79 -7.16 -17.54
C ARG A 173 8.45 -8.55 -16.99
N GLY A 174 7.22 -8.71 -16.48
CA GLY A 174 6.75 -9.97 -15.91
C GLY A 174 7.33 -10.32 -14.53
N ARG A 175 8.21 -9.50 -13.97
CA ARG A 175 8.74 -9.67 -12.61
C ARG A 175 7.95 -8.82 -11.62
N LEU A 176 7.33 -9.48 -10.65
CA LEU A 176 6.76 -8.84 -9.47
C LEU A 176 7.88 -8.55 -8.47
N THR A 177 7.94 -7.31 -7.99
CA THR A 177 8.87 -6.89 -6.95
C THR A 177 8.08 -6.36 -5.77
N VAL A 178 8.32 -6.95 -4.59
CA VAL A 178 7.78 -6.49 -3.31
C VAL A 178 8.89 -5.79 -2.54
N MET A 179 8.60 -4.60 -2.01
CA MET A 179 9.55 -3.80 -1.25
C MET A 179 8.88 -3.30 0.02
N THR A 180 9.65 -3.10 1.07
CA THR A 180 9.16 -2.47 2.30
C THR A 180 10.13 -1.42 2.79
N ALA A 181 9.58 -0.36 3.38
CA ALA A 181 10.34 0.56 4.21
C ALA A 181 9.67 0.62 5.58
N TYR A 182 10.49 0.76 6.61
CA TYR A 182 10.04 0.83 7.98
C TYR A 182 10.95 1.73 8.82
N GLU A 183 10.42 2.20 9.93
CA GLU A 183 11.14 2.97 10.94
C GLU A 183 11.85 2.02 11.92
N GLU A 184 13.15 2.22 12.12
CA GLU A 184 13.88 1.50 13.17
C GLU A 184 13.40 1.92 14.57
N GLY A 185 13.36 0.97 15.49
CA GLY A 185 12.87 1.17 16.85
C GLY A 185 11.55 0.42 17.06
N PRO A 186 10.41 0.88 16.50
CA PRO A 186 9.15 0.15 16.52
C PRO A 186 9.24 -1.20 15.78
N TYR A 187 10.10 -1.27 14.77
CA TYR A 187 10.34 -2.46 13.96
C TYR A 187 11.83 -2.85 14.01
N SER A 188 12.10 -4.16 13.92
CA SER A 188 13.44 -4.71 13.75
C SER A 188 13.57 -5.37 12.38
N THR A 189 14.77 -5.36 11.79
CA THR A 189 15.05 -6.02 10.51
C THR A 189 14.64 -7.49 10.53
N ALA A 190 15.01 -8.22 11.58
CA ALA A 190 14.65 -9.63 11.71
C ALA A 190 13.13 -9.87 11.73
N THR A 191 12.36 -8.98 12.38
CA THR A 191 10.89 -9.05 12.36
C THR A 191 10.33 -8.82 10.96
N VAL A 192 10.86 -7.82 10.25
CA VAL A 192 10.40 -7.45 8.91
C VAL A 192 10.78 -8.53 7.88
N GLU A 193 11.99 -9.09 7.96
CA GLU A 193 12.40 -10.22 7.11
C GLU A 193 11.53 -11.45 7.33
N ARG A 194 11.20 -11.76 8.60
CA ARG A 194 10.27 -12.87 8.91
C ARG A 194 8.87 -12.60 8.37
N PHE A 195 8.38 -11.37 8.49
CA PHE A 195 7.11 -10.95 7.90
C PHE A 195 7.11 -11.13 6.37
N LEU A 196 8.15 -10.66 5.67
CA LEU A 196 8.27 -10.85 4.22
C LEU A 196 8.36 -12.34 3.84
N GLY A 197 9.03 -13.15 4.66
CA GLY A 197 9.05 -14.60 4.49
C GLY A 197 7.69 -15.26 4.69
N TYR A 198 6.76 -14.66 5.45
CA TYR A 198 5.37 -15.10 5.49
C TYR A 198 4.58 -14.63 4.28
N VAL A 199 4.76 -13.38 3.84
CA VAL A 199 4.12 -12.88 2.62
C VAL A 199 4.45 -13.79 1.44
N ASP A 200 5.73 -14.11 1.24
CA ASP A 200 6.21 -14.99 0.17
C ASP A 200 5.54 -16.38 0.19
N ARG A 201 5.38 -16.99 1.38
CA ARG A 201 4.72 -18.30 1.52
C ARG A 201 3.24 -18.30 1.15
N TYR A 202 2.56 -17.17 1.29
CA TYR A 202 1.14 -17.04 0.94
C TYR A 202 0.93 -16.68 -0.54
N LEU A 203 1.99 -16.38 -1.28
CA LEU A 203 1.90 -16.15 -2.73
C LEU A 203 1.95 -17.48 -3.49
N PRO A 204 1.19 -17.60 -4.60
CA PRO A 204 1.13 -18.81 -5.43
C PRO A 204 2.37 -19.02 -6.30
#